data_AF-A0A0F9KJZ9-F1
#
_entry.id   AF-A0A0F9KJZ9-F1
#
_cell.length_a   1.000
_cell.length_b   1.000
_cell.length_c   1.000
_cell.angle_alpha   90.00
_cell.angle_beta   90.00
_cell.angle_gamma   90.00
#
_symmetry.space_group_name_H-M   'P 1'
#
loop_
_entity.id
_entity.type
_entity.pdbx_description
1 polymer ?
#
loop_
_entity_poly.entity_id
_entity_poly.type
_entity_poly.pdbx_seq_one_letter_code
_entity_poly.pdbx_strand_id
1 'polypeptide(L)'
;MAFATIVIPHWLSPKWLQICLASLKATKNERDYEIWIADNSAPHPSIKAIDNRLGEGVRLIDVPDIMKTPALVLDWAIDKVTTPYLFSAETDIRFMRDGWLDWYASFVRDEYVAMVGWYWEIESHDDTRHYIAPAATLYNVEMLKILKAECVANKQLVQSYGLNYEKRIPITATGTVEEMILTGQWGPFAERRGFLNSSPFDRPDVFWHDTGSWLFYRAECQWECKRVPGKWMKQQGYNMPDVKLAYYGDSEQDAYIIHYWAGGVSHGFEVGIIGGWAGKCVEWWLRREHQLWLEVVPEDIRKDSIDKGIVPNFEEELKFALSKVTD
;
A
#
# COMPACT_ATOMS: atom_id res chain seq x y z
N MET A 1 -6.18 10.34 23.19
CA MET A 1 -5.19 10.11 22.12
C MET A 1 -5.76 8.99 21.26
N ALA A 2 -5.74 9.13 19.94
CA ALA A 2 -6.24 8.08 19.06
C ALA A 2 -5.43 6.78 19.21
N PHE A 3 -6.07 5.64 18.97
CA PHE A 3 -5.43 4.32 19.05
C PHE A 3 -4.44 4.12 17.89
N ALA A 4 -4.83 4.52 16.69
CA ALA A 4 -4.02 4.37 15.50
C ALA A 4 -4.05 5.60 14.59
N THR A 5 -2.97 5.79 13.83
CA THR A 5 -2.95 6.66 12.65
C THR A 5 -3.01 5.80 11.41
N ILE A 6 -4.04 5.98 10.59
CA ILE A 6 -4.16 5.37 9.27
C ILE A 6 -3.33 6.20 8.30
N VAL A 7 -2.32 5.60 7.68
CA VAL A 7 -1.47 6.26 6.68
C VAL A 7 -1.78 5.70 5.30
N ILE A 8 -2.22 6.58 4.40
CA ILE A 8 -2.64 6.26 3.03
C ILE A 8 -1.70 6.93 2.03
N PRO A 9 -0.72 6.21 1.45
CA PRO A 9 0.01 6.68 0.28
C PRO A 9 -0.95 6.80 -0.92
N HIS A 10 -1.02 7.97 -1.54
CA HIS A 10 -1.91 8.26 -2.66
C HIS A 10 -1.16 8.61 -3.94
N TRP A 11 -1.37 7.78 -4.98
CA TRP A 11 -0.76 7.98 -6.30
C TRP A 11 -1.80 7.91 -7.42
N LEU A 12 -1.99 9.02 -8.15
CA LEU A 12 -2.73 9.14 -9.42
C LEU A 12 -4.17 8.57 -9.50
N SER A 13 -4.74 8.10 -8.39
CA SER A 13 -5.94 7.26 -8.42
C SER A 13 -7.12 7.93 -7.68
N PRO A 14 -7.71 9.00 -8.24
CA PRO A 14 -8.68 9.83 -7.52
C PRO A 14 -9.96 9.06 -7.13
N LYS A 15 -10.45 8.13 -7.95
CA LYS A 15 -11.65 7.33 -7.59
C LYS A 15 -11.33 6.34 -6.49
N TRP A 16 -10.19 5.64 -6.55
CA TRP A 16 -9.72 4.79 -5.45
C TRP A 16 -9.56 5.55 -4.14
N LEU A 17 -8.96 6.74 -4.17
CA LEU A 17 -8.87 7.60 -2.98
C LEU A 17 -10.25 7.87 -2.36
N GLN A 18 -11.25 8.20 -3.20
CA GLN A 18 -12.61 8.43 -2.73
C GLN A 18 -13.29 7.16 -2.24
N ILE A 19 -13.10 6.01 -2.90
CA ILE A 19 -13.64 4.71 -2.46
C ILE A 19 -13.09 4.37 -1.07
N CYS A 20 -11.77 4.48 -0.88
CA CYS A 20 -11.11 4.19 0.38
C CYS A 20 -11.64 5.09 1.50
N LEU A 21 -11.68 6.41 1.29
CA LEU A 21 -12.19 7.33 2.31
C LEU A 21 -13.69 7.22 2.59
N ALA A 22 -14.52 7.08 1.54
CA ALA A 22 -15.96 6.96 1.70
C ALA A 22 -16.31 5.69 2.47
N SER A 23 -15.65 4.55 2.15
CA SER A 23 -15.85 3.30 2.88
C SER A 23 -15.31 3.38 4.31
N LEU A 24 -14.10 3.92 4.51
CA LEU A 24 -13.51 4.12 5.84
C LEU A 24 -14.41 4.96 6.75
N LYS A 25 -14.95 6.07 6.25
CA LYS A 25 -15.83 6.97 7.01
C LYS A 25 -17.24 6.43 7.21
N ALA A 26 -17.69 5.49 6.39
CA ALA A 26 -18.97 4.82 6.56
C ALA A 26 -18.93 3.76 7.68
N THR A 27 -17.76 3.18 7.94
CA THR A 27 -17.57 2.23 9.03
C THR A 27 -17.31 2.91 10.38
N LYS A 28 -17.75 2.26 11.47
CA LYS A 28 -17.56 2.72 12.85
C LYS A 28 -16.66 1.77 13.62
N ASN A 29 -15.94 2.30 14.61
CA ASN A 29 -15.13 1.52 15.56
C ASN A 29 -15.33 2.07 16.97
N GLU A 30 -15.08 1.25 17.99
CA GLU A 30 -14.98 1.71 19.38
C GLU A 30 -13.69 2.50 19.60
N ARG A 31 -12.62 2.13 18.89
CA ARG A 31 -11.33 2.82 18.92
C ARG A 31 -11.28 4.00 17.96
N ASP A 32 -10.83 5.14 18.49
CA ASP A 32 -10.54 6.33 17.70
C ASP A 32 -9.28 6.14 16.82
N TYR A 33 -9.30 6.76 15.65
CA TYR A 33 -8.16 6.80 14.73
C TYR A 33 -8.03 8.15 14.04
N GLU A 34 -6.81 8.45 13.58
CA GLU A 34 -6.52 9.58 12.70
C GLU A 34 -6.39 9.10 11.25
N ILE A 35 -6.73 9.96 10.27
CA ILE A 35 -6.57 9.65 8.84
C ILE A 35 -5.54 10.59 8.25
N TRP A 36 -4.42 10.05 7.79
CA TRP A 36 -3.35 10.78 7.16
C TRP A 36 -3.18 10.30 5.71
N ILE A 37 -3.20 11.24 4.76
CA ILE A 37 -2.94 10.95 3.35
C ILE A 37 -1.62 11.58 2.96
N ALA A 38 -0.78 10.78 2.34
CA ALA A 38 0.50 11.18 1.80
C ALA A 38 0.41 11.21 0.28
N ASP A 39 0.34 12.41 -0.30
CA ASP A 39 0.32 12.55 -1.75
C ASP A 39 1.73 12.33 -2.31
N ASN A 40 1.96 11.14 -2.87
CA ASN A 40 3.20 10.81 -3.57
C ASN A 40 3.08 10.99 -5.10
N SER A 41 2.03 11.68 -5.57
CA SER A 41 1.82 12.03 -6.97
C SER A 41 1.95 13.53 -7.29
N ALA A 42 2.28 14.37 -6.31
CA ALA A 42 2.47 15.80 -6.54
C ALA A 42 3.40 16.09 -7.75
N PRO A 43 3.04 17.02 -8.65
CA PRO A 43 1.93 17.98 -8.56
C PRO A 43 0.59 17.51 -9.19
N HIS A 44 0.36 16.21 -9.36
CA HIS A 44 -0.88 15.71 -9.99
C HIS A 44 -2.14 16.12 -9.21
N PRO A 45 -3.25 16.54 -9.87
CA PRO A 45 -4.44 17.04 -9.19
C PRO A 45 -5.30 15.96 -8.53
N SER A 46 -4.93 14.67 -8.60
CA SER A 46 -5.74 13.56 -8.06
C SER A 46 -6.00 13.70 -6.55
N ILE A 47 -5.10 14.34 -5.80
CA ILE A 47 -5.32 14.60 -4.38
C ILE A 47 -6.52 15.52 -4.12
N LYS A 48 -6.86 16.41 -5.06
CA LYS A 48 -8.01 17.32 -4.97
C LYS A 48 -9.35 16.60 -4.96
N ALA A 49 -9.37 15.29 -5.24
CA ALA A 49 -10.58 14.47 -5.15
C ALA A 49 -11.21 14.48 -3.74
N ILE A 50 -10.47 14.95 -2.73
CA ILE A 50 -10.96 15.08 -1.36
C ILE A 50 -11.26 16.54 -0.96
N ASP A 51 -11.21 17.50 -1.89
CA ASP A 51 -11.58 18.91 -1.69
C ASP A 51 -13.12 19.09 -1.58
N ASN A 52 -13.73 18.27 -0.72
CA ASN A 52 -15.14 18.18 -0.38
C ASN A 52 -15.27 17.53 1.01
N ARG A 53 -16.47 17.12 1.41
CA ARG A 53 -16.71 16.53 2.74
C ARG A 53 -15.94 15.22 3.02
N LEU A 54 -15.37 14.54 2.01
CA LEU A 54 -14.46 13.41 2.25
C LEU A 54 -13.12 13.82 2.86
N GLY A 55 -12.67 15.05 2.64
CA GLY A 55 -11.44 15.58 3.23
C GLY A 55 -11.59 16.02 4.69
N GLU A 56 -12.80 16.13 5.23
CA GLU A 56 -13.03 16.58 6.61
C GLU A 56 -12.36 15.64 7.62
N GLY A 57 -11.53 16.18 8.52
CA GLY A 57 -10.79 15.38 9.51
C GLY A 57 -9.65 14.53 8.92
N VAL A 58 -9.31 14.73 7.65
CA VAL A 58 -8.16 14.11 7.00
C VAL A 58 -6.97 15.07 7.05
N ARG A 59 -5.80 14.55 7.45
CA ARG A 59 -4.55 15.30 7.42
C ARG A 59 -3.78 14.96 6.15
N LEU A 60 -3.51 15.95 5.31
CA LEU A 60 -2.50 15.82 4.27
C LEU A 60 -1.10 15.92 4.89
N ILE A 61 -0.22 15.00 4.53
CA ILE A 61 1.19 15.07 4.92
C ILE A 61 2.05 15.46 3.72
N ASP A 62 2.89 16.47 3.92
CA ASP A 62 3.86 16.89 2.90
C ASP A 62 4.94 15.81 2.77
N VAL A 63 5.03 15.24 1.57
CA VAL A 63 6.02 14.22 1.23
C VAL A 63 7.11 14.87 0.37
N PRO A 64 8.39 14.76 0.75
CA PRO A 64 9.49 15.21 -0.09
C PRO A 64 9.41 14.59 -1.49
N ASP A 65 9.71 15.37 -2.54
CA ASP A 65 9.62 14.93 -3.95
C ASP A 65 10.39 13.65 -4.26
N ILE A 66 11.45 13.37 -3.49
CA ILE A 66 12.25 12.15 -3.63
C ILE A 66 11.51 10.89 -3.13
N MET A 67 10.53 11.03 -2.24
CA MET A 67 9.78 9.93 -1.62
C MET A 67 8.52 9.59 -2.41
N LYS A 68 8.69 9.10 -3.64
CA LYS A 68 7.55 8.79 -4.54
C LYS A 68 6.94 7.40 -4.38
N THR A 69 7.57 6.50 -3.63
CA THR A 69 7.07 5.12 -3.47
C THR A 69 6.27 4.98 -2.17
N PRO A 70 5.25 4.10 -2.13
CA PRO A 70 4.49 3.85 -0.90
C PRO A 70 5.38 3.46 0.30
N ALA A 71 6.45 2.71 0.06
CA ALA A 71 7.41 2.33 1.10
C ALA A 71 8.10 3.54 1.76
N LEU A 72 8.64 4.44 0.93
CA LEU A 72 9.34 5.64 1.41
C LEU A 72 8.38 6.61 2.11
N VAL A 73 7.15 6.69 1.63
CA VAL A 73 6.07 7.45 2.28
C VAL A 73 5.79 6.92 3.69
N LEU A 74 5.67 5.60 3.84
CA LEU A 74 5.44 4.99 5.15
C LEU A 74 6.64 5.21 6.08
N ASP A 75 7.87 5.08 5.58
CA ASP A 75 9.08 5.40 6.33
C ASP A 75 9.09 6.85 6.81
N TRP A 76 8.69 7.80 5.96
CA TRP A 76 8.56 9.22 6.30
C TRP A 76 7.50 9.49 7.38
N ALA A 77 6.40 8.72 7.37
CA ALA A 77 5.33 8.85 8.34
C ALA A 77 5.75 8.40 9.75
N ILE A 78 6.65 7.41 9.88
CA ILE A 78 7.11 6.88 11.19
C ILE A 78 7.55 8.00 12.16
N ASP A 79 8.26 9.01 11.65
CA ASP A 79 8.81 10.09 12.50
C ASP A 79 7.74 11.05 13.02
N LYS A 80 6.57 11.05 12.37
CA LYS A 80 5.51 12.02 12.61
C LYS A 80 4.37 11.42 13.41
N VAL A 81 4.12 10.12 13.24
CA VAL A 81 3.06 9.40 13.97
C VAL A 81 3.37 9.41 15.47
N THR A 82 2.35 9.83 16.23
CA THR A 82 2.38 9.92 17.70
C THR A 82 1.41 8.96 18.37
N THR A 83 0.52 8.33 17.62
CA THR A 83 -0.36 7.27 18.12
C THR A 83 0.44 5.99 18.40
N PRO A 84 -0.06 5.09 19.25
CA PRO A 84 0.61 3.82 19.54
C PRO A 84 0.77 2.90 18.31
N TYR A 85 -0.19 2.97 17.38
CA TYR A 85 -0.19 2.13 16.19
C TYR A 85 -0.28 2.92 14.88
N LEU A 86 0.39 2.42 13.85
CA LEU A 86 0.23 2.87 12.47
C LEU A 86 -0.55 1.79 11.72
N PHE A 87 -1.65 2.15 11.07
CA PHE A 87 -2.32 1.25 10.14
C PHE A 87 -2.00 1.70 8.71
N SER A 88 -1.31 0.87 7.95
CA SER A 88 -1.04 1.18 6.54
C SER A 88 -2.26 0.81 5.70
N ALA A 89 -2.67 1.72 4.82
CA ALA A 89 -3.68 1.41 3.82
C ALA A 89 -3.24 1.93 2.46
N GLU A 90 -3.46 1.17 1.39
CA GLU A 90 -3.36 1.67 0.02
C GLU A 90 -4.71 2.27 -0.41
N THR A 91 -4.71 3.09 -1.46
CA THR A 91 -5.95 3.72 -1.96
C THR A 91 -6.94 2.71 -2.54
N ASP A 92 -6.51 1.52 -2.94
CA ASP A 92 -7.35 0.44 -3.45
C ASP A 92 -7.85 -0.52 -2.35
N ILE A 93 -7.86 -0.06 -1.11
CA ILE A 93 -8.53 -0.70 0.01
C ILE A 93 -9.96 -0.17 0.17
N ARG A 94 -10.88 -1.09 0.47
CA ARG A 94 -12.26 -0.78 0.88
C ARG A 94 -12.54 -1.36 2.26
N PHE A 95 -13.08 -0.53 3.15
CA PHE A 95 -13.55 -0.93 4.47
C PHE A 95 -15.01 -1.39 4.37
N MET A 96 -15.28 -2.62 4.78
CA MET A 96 -16.56 -3.29 4.51
C MET A 96 -17.48 -3.34 5.74
N ARG A 97 -16.93 -3.35 6.94
CA ARG A 97 -17.67 -3.62 8.18
C ARG A 97 -17.25 -2.71 9.32
N ASP A 98 -18.22 -2.40 10.17
CA ASP A 98 -17.97 -1.80 11.49
C ASP A 98 -17.09 -2.73 12.34
N GLY A 99 -16.29 -2.14 13.22
CA GLY A 99 -15.39 -2.84 14.13
C GLY A 99 -14.12 -3.37 13.46
N TRP A 100 -13.78 -2.93 12.25
CA TRP A 100 -12.57 -3.41 11.56
C TRP A 100 -11.30 -3.11 12.36
N LEU A 101 -11.16 -1.93 12.96
CA LEU A 101 -9.99 -1.56 13.76
C LEU A 101 -9.98 -2.30 15.09
N ASP A 102 -11.16 -2.49 15.68
CA ASP A 102 -11.32 -3.27 16.91
C ASP A 102 -10.96 -4.73 16.70
N TRP A 103 -11.29 -5.28 15.53
CA TRP A 103 -10.89 -6.62 15.10
C TRP A 103 -9.36 -6.74 15.01
N TYR A 104 -8.66 -5.83 14.32
CA TYR A 104 -7.18 -5.81 14.32
C TYR A 104 -6.61 -5.67 15.74
N ALA A 105 -7.18 -4.77 16.55
CA ALA A 105 -6.74 -4.56 17.92
C ALA A 105 -6.93 -5.79 18.81
N SER A 106 -7.88 -6.67 18.52
CA SER A 106 -8.09 -7.90 19.28
C SER A 106 -6.92 -8.91 19.18
N PHE A 107 -6.08 -8.79 18.16
CA PHE A 107 -4.86 -9.59 18.00
C PHE A 107 -3.67 -9.01 18.76
N VAL A 108 -3.75 -7.74 19.18
CA VAL A 108 -2.74 -7.06 19.99
C VAL A 108 -2.98 -7.41 21.46
N ARG A 109 -2.31 -8.46 21.94
CA ARG A 109 -2.49 -8.97 23.32
C ARG A 109 -1.65 -8.21 24.34
N ASP A 110 -0.51 -7.69 23.90
CA ASP A 110 0.48 -6.99 24.70
C ASP A 110 1.38 -6.12 23.80
N GLU A 111 2.36 -5.46 24.41
CA GLU A 111 3.34 -4.61 23.72
C GLU A 111 4.33 -5.39 22.83
N TYR A 112 4.41 -6.72 22.96
CA TYR A 112 5.31 -7.56 22.17
C TYR A 112 4.79 -7.86 20.77
N VAL A 113 3.50 -7.60 20.48
CA VAL A 113 2.97 -7.73 19.12
C VAL A 113 3.43 -6.54 18.27
N ALA A 114 4.38 -6.79 17.38
CA ALA A 114 4.95 -5.79 16.48
C ALA A 114 4.02 -5.43 15.33
N MET A 115 3.27 -6.40 14.81
CA MET A 115 2.38 -6.20 13.67
C MET A 115 1.24 -7.21 13.61
N VAL A 116 0.11 -6.77 13.06
CA VAL A 116 -1.10 -7.56 12.84
C VAL A 116 -1.56 -7.36 11.41
N GLY A 117 -1.52 -8.42 10.59
CA GLY A 117 -1.81 -8.33 9.16
C GLY A 117 -1.87 -9.70 8.49
N TRP A 118 -2.16 -9.73 7.20
CA TRP A 118 -2.27 -10.98 6.46
C TRP A 118 -0.90 -11.42 5.91
N TYR A 119 -0.63 -12.72 5.91
CA TYR A 119 0.61 -13.26 5.34
C TYR A 119 0.41 -13.75 3.92
N TRP A 120 1.30 -13.30 3.05
CA TRP A 120 1.53 -13.92 1.77
C TRP A 120 2.21 -15.27 1.97
N GLU A 121 1.64 -16.28 1.33
CA GLU A 121 2.29 -17.56 1.15
C GLU A 121 2.70 -17.64 -0.31
N ILE A 122 3.99 -17.38 -0.58
CA ILE A 122 4.51 -17.66 -1.92
C ILE A 122 4.96 -19.11 -1.91
N GLU A 123 4.11 -19.99 -2.48
CA GLU A 123 4.54 -21.33 -2.88
C GLU A 123 5.60 -21.20 -3.97
N SER A 124 6.86 -21.36 -3.58
CA SER A 124 7.98 -21.49 -4.52
C SER A 124 8.59 -22.87 -4.37
N HIS A 125 9.29 -23.33 -5.42
CA HIS A 125 9.68 -24.73 -5.59
C HIS A 125 10.58 -25.35 -4.51
N ASP A 126 11.07 -24.63 -3.50
CA ASP A 126 11.88 -25.21 -2.42
C ASP A 126 11.68 -24.60 -1.02
N ASP A 127 10.88 -23.54 -0.83
CA ASP A 127 10.59 -22.97 0.50
C ASP A 127 9.30 -22.13 0.46
N THR A 128 8.37 -22.37 1.39
CA THR A 128 7.23 -21.49 1.63
C THR A 128 7.74 -20.23 2.33
N ARG A 129 7.74 -19.09 1.64
CA ARG A 129 8.05 -17.81 2.27
C ARG A 129 6.77 -17.18 2.79
N HIS A 130 6.80 -16.80 4.06
CA HIS A 130 5.79 -15.96 4.67
C HIS A 130 6.31 -14.53 4.75
N TYR A 131 5.57 -13.54 4.25
CA TYR A 131 5.79 -12.14 4.60
C TYR A 131 4.44 -11.44 4.74
N ILE A 132 4.40 -10.42 5.59
CA ILE A 132 3.16 -9.68 5.82
C ILE A 132 2.86 -8.78 4.63
N ALA A 133 1.59 -8.72 4.22
CA ALA A 133 1.15 -7.73 3.25
C ALA A 133 1.41 -6.33 3.84
N PRO A 134 2.15 -5.45 3.15
CA PRO A 134 2.49 -4.15 3.70
C PRO A 134 1.28 -3.25 3.87
N ALA A 135 0.21 -3.48 3.10
CA ALA A 135 -1.07 -2.78 3.17
C ALA A 135 -2.10 -3.57 3.99
N ALA A 136 -3.08 -2.86 4.57
CA ALA A 136 -4.06 -3.42 5.51
C ALA A 136 -3.39 -4.10 6.72
N THR A 137 -2.34 -3.47 7.26
CA THR A 137 -1.58 -4.02 8.39
C THR A 137 -1.43 -2.97 9.48
N LEU A 138 -1.66 -3.40 10.73
CA LEU A 138 -1.45 -2.60 11.93
C LEU A 138 -0.03 -2.85 12.45
N TYR A 139 0.72 -1.79 12.72
CA TYR A 139 2.10 -1.84 13.20
C TYR A 139 2.25 -1.09 14.53
N ASN A 140 3.02 -1.66 15.45
CA ASN A 140 3.46 -0.97 16.66
C ASN A 140 4.46 0.14 16.29
N VAL A 141 4.14 1.39 16.67
CA VAL A 141 4.94 2.57 16.30
C VAL A 141 6.29 2.62 17.01
N GLU A 142 6.38 2.11 18.23
CA GLU A 142 7.66 2.06 18.95
C GLU A 142 8.64 1.10 18.25
N MET A 143 8.16 -0.09 17.88
CA MET A 143 8.93 -1.03 17.08
C MET A 143 9.38 -0.40 15.75
N LEU A 144 8.47 0.27 15.03
CA LEU A 144 8.82 0.94 13.77
C LEU A 144 9.94 1.99 13.96
N LYS A 145 9.91 2.74 15.06
CA LYS A 145 10.95 3.73 15.40
C LYS A 145 12.30 3.08 15.71
N ILE A 146 12.29 1.98 16.47
CA ILE A 146 13.51 1.19 16.76
C ILE A 146 14.12 0.67 15.45
N LEU A 147 13.32 0.01 14.61
CA LEU A 147 13.81 -0.56 13.36
C LEU A 147 14.24 0.51 12.36
N LYS A 148 13.57 1.67 12.32
CA LYS A 148 14.03 2.80 11.53
C LYS A 148 15.39 3.32 12.00
N ALA A 149 15.62 3.41 13.31
CA ALA A 149 16.93 3.79 13.83
C ALA A 149 18.02 2.79 13.40
N GLU A 150 17.73 1.49 13.36
CA GLU A 150 18.64 0.47 12.82
C GLU A 150 18.93 0.67 11.32
N CYS A 151 17.90 0.91 10.50
CA CYS A 151 18.06 1.20 9.07
C CYS A 151 18.91 2.45 8.82
N VAL A 152 18.70 3.50 9.60
CA VAL A 152 19.47 4.76 9.52
C VAL A 152 20.91 4.56 9.98
N ALA A 153 21.16 3.74 11.01
CA ALA A 153 22.50 3.42 11.46
C ALA A 153 23.27 2.55 10.44
N ASN A 154 22.56 1.71 9.69
CA ASN A 154 23.14 0.94 8.60
C ASN A 154 23.45 1.85 7.40
N LYS A 155 24.72 2.18 7.20
CA LYS A 155 25.21 2.96 6.05
C LYS A 155 25.82 2.08 4.94
N GLN A 156 25.61 0.76 4.98
CA GLN A 156 26.11 -0.11 3.92
C GLN A 156 25.37 0.14 2.61
N LEU A 157 26.14 0.39 1.55
CA LEU A 157 25.65 0.55 0.18
C LEU A 157 25.78 -0.77 -0.59
N VAL A 158 25.44 -1.87 0.08
CA VAL A 158 25.50 -3.21 -0.50
C VAL A 158 24.21 -3.93 -0.14
N GLN A 159 23.58 -4.50 -1.16
CA GLN A 159 22.46 -5.40 -0.99
C GLN A 159 22.97 -6.85 -1.03
N SER A 160 22.74 -7.59 0.06
CA SER A 160 23.06 -9.02 0.12
C SER A 160 21.84 -9.87 -0.19
N TYR A 161 22.03 -10.95 -0.93
CA TYR A 161 20.98 -11.88 -1.35
C TYR A 161 21.48 -13.32 -1.52
N GLY A 162 20.55 -14.27 -1.66
CA GLY A 162 20.81 -15.72 -1.68
C GLY A 162 20.44 -16.40 -0.36
N LEU A 163 20.38 -17.73 -0.35
CA LEU A 163 19.94 -18.54 0.81
C LEU A 163 20.80 -18.30 2.06
N ASN A 164 22.05 -17.85 1.90
CA ASN A 164 22.97 -17.55 2.98
C ASN A 164 23.60 -16.15 2.86
N TYR A 165 22.94 -15.22 2.16
CA TYR A 165 23.45 -13.86 1.91
C TYR A 165 24.83 -13.84 1.22
N GLU A 166 25.16 -14.89 0.49
CA GLU A 166 26.48 -15.09 -0.12
C GLU A 166 26.70 -14.17 -1.33
N LYS A 167 25.60 -13.72 -1.96
CA LYS A 167 25.67 -12.82 -3.12
C LYS A 167 25.52 -11.38 -2.66
N ARG A 168 26.26 -10.48 -3.30
CA ARG A 168 26.30 -9.06 -2.97
C ARG A 168 26.26 -8.24 -4.25
N ILE A 169 25.34 -7.27 -4.31
CA ILE A 169 25.30 -6.26 -5.36
C ILE A 169 25.53 -4.91 -4.69
N PRO A 170 26.51 -4.12 -5.14
CA PRO A 170 26.63 -2.73 -4.71
C PRO A 170 25.34 -1.99 -5.08
N ILE A 171 24.84 -1.18 -4.16
CA ILE A 171 23.81 -0.18 -4.47
C ILE A 171 24.53 0.90 -5.27
N THR A 172 24.65 0.68 -6.58
CA THR A 172 25.34 1.60 -7.48
C THR A 172 24.47 2.83 -7.69
N ALA A 173 24.81 3.88 -6.96
CA ALA A 173 24.40 5.27 -7.06
C ALA A 173 23.67 5.66 -8.36
N THR A 174 22.33 5.59 -8.36
CA THR A 174 21.50 6.43 -9.22
C THR A 174 21.03 7.68 -8.47
N GLY A 175 21.91 8.24 -7.63
CA GLY A 175 21.71 9.47 -6.85
C GLY A 175 20.75 9.31 -5.67
N THR A 176 19.50 8.95 -5.93
CA THR A 176 18.41 9.08 -4.95
C THR A 176 18.43 8.05 -3.83
N VAL A 177 18.69 6.77 -4.12
CA VAL A 177 18.69 5.70 -3.09
C VAL A 177 19.86 5.82 -2.13
N GLU A 178 21.06 6.09 -2.67
CA GLU A 178 22.24 6.34 -1.84
C GLU A 178 22.03 7.57 -0.95
N GLU A 179 21.56 8.67 -1.54
CA GLU A 179 21.24 9.89 -0.80
C GLU A 179 20.27 9.59 0.34
N MET A 180 19.16 8.87 0.09
CA MET A 180 18.18 8.53 1.14
C MET A 180 18.79 7.70 2.28
N ILE A 181 19.65 6.72 1.97
CA ILE A 181 20.34 5.90 2.97
C ILE A 181 21.27 6.79 3.81
N LEU A 182 22.04 7.66 3.16
CA LEU A 182 23.02 8.50 3.82
C LEU A 182 22.35 9.60 4.66
N THR A 183 21.27 10.21 4.18
CA THR A 183 20.52 11.29 4.85
C THR A 183 19.52 10.80 5.91
N GLY A 184 19.35 9.48 6.07
CA GLY A 184 18.48 8.90 7.11
C GLY A 184 16.99 8.91 6.74
N GLN A 185 16.70 9.03 5.46
CA GLN A 185 15.35 8.96 4.90
C GLN A 185 14.92 7.53 4.55
N TRP A 186 15.84 6.58 4.65
CA TRP A 186 15.62 5.16 4.46
C TRP A 186 15.14 4.49 5.74
N GLY A 187 14.06 3.72 5.68
CA GLY A 187 13.48 3.05 6.84
C GLY A 187 13.05 1.60 6.56
N PRO A 188 12.35 0.99 7.52
CA PRO A 188 12.07 -0.45 7.51
C PRO A 188 11.13 -0.88 6.37
N PHE A 189 10.25 0.00 5.87
CA PHE A 189 9.37 -0.32 4.75
C PHE A 189 10.14 -0.37 3.42
N ALA A 190 11.07 0.56 3.21
CA ALA A 190 11.92 0.59 2.02
C ALA A 190 13.14 -0.34 2.12
N GLU A 191 13.50 -0.81 3.32
CA GLU A 191 14.71 -1.62 3.53
C GLU A 191 14.69 -2.93 2.75
N ARG A 192 15.78 -3.16 2.03
CA ARG A 192 15.99 -4.37 1.20
C ARG A 192 17.39 -4.98 1.39
N ARG A 193 18.24 -4.37 2.21
CA ARG A 193 19.60 -4.85 2.48
C ARG A 193 19.53 -6.06 3.40
N GLY A 194 20.00 -7.21 2.91
CA GLY A 194 20.05 -8.44 3.71
C GLY A 194 18.72 -9.19 3.78
N PHE A 195 17.80 -8.95 2.85
CA PHE A 195 16.62 -9.80 2.69
C PHE A 195 16.22 -9.93 1.22
N LEU A 196 16.96 -10.74 0.47
CA LEU A 196 16.56 -11.20 -0.86
C LEU A 196 17.08 -12.62 -1.05
N ASN A 197 16.26 -13.56 -1.47
CA ASN A 197 16.71 -14.91 -1.83
C ASN A 197 16.55 -15.15 -3.35
N SER A 198 16.65 -14.07 -4.12
CA SER A 198 16.71 -14.06 -5.58
C SER A 198 17.43 -12.81 -6.06
N SER A 199 18.14 -12.90 -7.19
CA SER A 199 18.76 -11.73 -7.82
C SER A 199 17.66 -10.72 -8.20
N PRO A 200 17.88 -9.41 -8.00
CA PRO A 200 16.98 -8.37 -8.51
C PRO A 200 16.87 -8.40 -10.05
N PHE A 201 17.75 -9.13 -10.73
CA PHE A 201 17.76 -9.32 -12.19
C PHE A 201 17.12 -10.62 -12.67
N ASP A 202 17.02 -11.65 -11.82
CA ASP A 202 16.50 -12.99 -12.22
C ASP A 202 14.98 -13.10 -12.08
N ARG A 203 14.38 -12.22 -11.26
CA ARG A 203 12.93 -12.12 -11.06
C ARG A 203 12.49 -10.65 -11.01
N PRO A 204 12.46 -9.95 -12.16
CA PRO A 204 12.07 -8.54 -12.22
C PRO A 204 10.63 -8.29 -11.72
N ASP A 205 9.80 -9.34 -11.64
CA ASP A 205 8.45 -9.36 -11.10
C ASP A 205 8.38 -9.46 -9.56
N VAL A 206 9.38 -10.05 -8.92
CA VAL A 206 9.42 -10.19 -7.44
C VAL A 206 9.85 -8.89 -6.74
N PHE A 207 10.58 -8.01 -7.45
CA PHE A 207 11.06 -6.73 -6.92
C PHE A 207 9.94 -5.77 -6.49
N TRP A 208 8.73 -5.97 -7.02
CA TRP A 208 7.53 -5.17 -6.78
C TRP A 208 6.72 -5.62 -5.55
N HIS A 209 7.05 -6.76 -4.95
CA HIS A 209 6.24 -7.38 -3.89
C HIS A 209 6.81 -7.25 -2.46
N ASP A 210 7.98 -6.62 -2.28
CA ASP A 210 8.75 -6.72 -1.03
C ASP A 210 8.76 -5.47 -0.11
N THR A 211 7.81 -4.52 -0.26
CA THR A 211 7.70 -3.44 0.73
C THR A 211 7.43 -4.06 2.10
N GLY A 212 8.26 -3.76 3.10
CA GLY A 212 8.12 -4.31 4.44
C GLY A 212 8.55 -5.77 4.61
N SER A 213 9.14 -6.44 3.60
CA SER A 213 9.68 -7.80 3.78
C SER A 213 10.79 -7.82 4.83
N TRP A 214 11.79 -6.93 4.72
CA TRP A 214 12.84 -6.81 5.76
C TRP A 214 12.25 -6.51 7.14
N LEU A 215 11.28 -5.59 7.21
CA LEU A 215 10.56 -5.23 8.42
C LEU A 215 9.95 -6.47 9.10
N PHE A 216 9.22 -7.30 8.34
CA PHE A 216 8.61 -8.52 8.86
C PHE A 216 9.64 -9.47 9.47
N TYR A 217 10.64 -9.90 8.70
CA TYR A 217 11.63 -10.87 9.18
C TYR A 217 12.49 -10.32 10.31
N ARG A 218 12.86 -9.04 10.23
CA ARG A 218 13.60 -8.40 11.31
C ARG A 218 12.76 -8.30 12.58
N ALA A 219 11.46 -8.04 12.45
CA ALA A 219 10.55 -8.01 13.60
C ALA A 219 10.42 -9.39 14.24
N GLU A 220 10.27 -10.47 13.46
CA GLU A 220 10.16 -11.85 13.99
C GLU A 220 11.36 -12.30 14.83
N CYS A 221 12.54 -11.69 14.65
CA CYS A 221 13.70 -11.97 15.49
C CYS A 221 13.53 -11.53 16.96
N GLN A 222 12.63 -10.60 17.26
CA GLN A 222 12.53 -9.95 18.58
C GLN A 222 11.09 -9.73 19.06
N TRP A 223 10.11 -9.75 18.17
CA TRP A 223 8.71 -9.47 18.44
C TRP A 223 7.81 -10.52 17.80
N GLU A 224 6.56 -10.53 18.25
CA GLU A 224 5.54 -11.37 17.64
C GLU A 224 4.86 -10.65 16.47
N CYS A 225 4.78 -11.34 15.34
CA CYS A 225 3.93 -10.94 14.22
C CYS A 225 2.66 -11.79 14.27
N LYS A 226 1.48 -11.18 14.15
CA LYS A 226 0.18 -11.88 14.17
C LYS A 226 -0.44 -11.91 12.79
N ARG A 227 -0.84 -13.12 12.37
CA ARG A 227 -1.66 -13.31 11.18
C ARG A 227 -3.12 -13.01 11.47
N VAL A 228 -3.76 -12.21 10.62
CA VAL A 228 -5.23 -12.14 10.57
C VAL A 228 -5.80 -13.17 9.60
N PRO A 229 -7.00 -13.71 9.86
CA PRO A 229 -7.77 -14.45 8.88
C PRO A 229 -7.89 -13.67 7.58
N GLY A 230 -7.69 -14.35 6.46
CA GLY A 230 -7.85 -13.73 5.16
C GLY A 230 -7.71 -14.72 4.02
N LYS A 231 -8.31 -14.36 2.89
CA LYS A 231 -8.32 -15.16 1.68
C LYS A 231 -7.80 -14.34 0.52
N TRP A 232 -6.83 -14.91 -0.19
CA TRP A 232 -6.39 -14.37 -1.46
C TRP A 232 -7.06 -15.11 -2.60
N MET A 233 -7.66 -14.34 -3.49
CA MET A 233 -8.44 -14.85 -4.60
C MET A 233 -7.87 -14.39 -5.92
N LYS A 234 -7.71 -15.38 -6.81
CA LYS A 234 -7.47 -15.15 -8.22
C LYS A 234 -8.81 -15.05 -8.93
N GLN A 235 -9.11 -13.90 -9.50
CA GLN A 235 -10.31 -13.70 -10.29
C GLN A 235 -10.08 -14.26 -11.70
N GLN A 236 -10.70 -15.42 -11.97
CA GLN A 236 -10.74 -16.05 -13.28
C GLN A 236 -11.91 -15.49 -14.11
N GLY A 237 -11.77 -15.38 -15.43
CA GLY A 237 -12.92 -15.09 -16.31
C GLY A 237 -12.75 -14.02 -17.38
N TYR A 238 -11.55 -13.47 -17.56
CA TYR A 238 -11.18 -12.72 -18.76
C TYR A 238 -9.98 -13.42 -19.42
N ASN A 239 -9.65 -13.16 -20.69
CA ASN A 239 -8.42 -13.65 -21.36
C ASN A 239 -7.13 -13.04 -20.74
N MET A 240 -7.09 -12.91 -19.41
CA MET A 240 -6.12 -12.15 -18.65
C MET A 240 -5.55 -12.99 -17.50
N PRO A 241 -4.26 -12.83 -17.18
CA PRO A 241 -3.68 -13.42 -15.99
C PRO A 241 -4.41 -12.97 -14.72
N ASP A 242 -4.65 -13.93 -13.83
CA ASP A 242 -5.25 -13.86 -12.50
C ASP A 242 -5.24 -12.46 -11.84
N VAL A 243 -6.39 -11.77 -11.83
CA VAL A 243 -6.52 -10.54 -11.02
C VAL A 243 -6.61 -10.91 -9.55
N LYS A 244 -5.94 -10.16 -8.69
CA LYS A 244 -5.76 -10.51 -7.28
C LYS A 244 -6.69 -9.69 -6.40
N LEU A 245 -7.45 -10.35 -5.53
CA LEU A 245 -8.21 -9.72 -4.45
C LEU A 245 -7.73 -10.33 -3.13
N ALA A 246 -7.57 -9.51 -2.09
CA ALA A 246 -7.34 -10.01 -0.74
C ALA A 246 -8.50 -9.59 0.17
N TYR A 247 -9.12 -10.58 0.79
CA TYR A 247 -10.19 -10.42 1.78
C TYR A 247 -9.58 -10.61 3.17
N TYR A 248 -9.77 -9.63 4.06
CA TYR A 248 -9.27 -9.68 5.44
C TYR A 248 -10.48 -9.91 6.35
N GLY A 249 -10.59 -11.12 6.89
CA GLY A 249 -11.74 -11.60 7.66
C GLY A 249 -11.87 -13.12 7.56
N ASP A 250 -12.86 -13.68 8.27
CA ASP A 250 -13.05 -15.13 8.37
C ASP A 250 -13.54 -15.77 7.06
N SER A 251 -14.18 -14.97 6.19
CA SER A 251 -14.68 -15.37 4.88
C SER A 251 -14.71 -14.17 3.92
N GLU A 252 -15.00 -14.40 2.64
CA GLU A 252 -15.22 -13.31 1.67
C GLU A 252 -16.45 -12.48 2.03
N GLN A 253 -17.52 -13.14 2.48
CA GLN A 253 -18.78 -12.52 2.89
C GLN A 253 -18.62 -11.77 4.21
N ASP A 254 -17.68 -12.22 5.05
CA ASP A 254 -17.42 -11.66 6.37
C ASP A 254 -16.20 -10.74 6.42
N ALA A 255 -15.62 -10.38 5.28
CA ALA A 255 -14.42 -9.55 5.22
C ALA A 255 -14.67 -8.18 5.89
N TYR A 256 -13.76 -7.77 6.77
CA TYR A 256 -13.69 -6.41 7.30
C TYR A 256 -13.09 -5.44 6.29
N ILE A 257 -12.12 -5.92 5.51
CA ILE A 257 -11.40 -5.15 4.50
C ILE A 257 -11.29 -5.97 3.22
N ILE A 258 -11.43 -5.32 2.07
CA ILE A 258 -11.05 -5.86 0.77
C ILE A 258 -9.93 -4.99 0.19
N HIS A 259 -8.82 -5.61 -0.19
CA HIS A 259 -7.76 -4.97 -0.97
C HIS A 259 -7.87 -5.44 -2.42
N TYR A 260 -8.18 -4.49 -3.32
CA TYR A 260 -8.49 -4.79 -4.71
C TYR A 260 -7.25 -4.97 -5.60
N TRP A 261 -6.09 -4.55 -5.13
CA TRP A 261 -4.81 -4.55 -5.83
C TRP A 261 -4.82 -3.80 -7.18
N ALA A 262 -3.63 -3.35 -7.57
CA ALA A 262 -3.38 -2.68 -8.84
C ALA A 262 -4.12 -1.33 -9.03
N GLY A 263 -4.56 -0.66 -7.96
CA GLY A 263 -5.20 0.66 -8.05
C GLY A 263 -4.28 1.77 -8.53
N GLY A 264 -2.98 1.72 -8.21
CA GLY A 264 -1.99 2.61 -8.81
C GLY A 264 -1.68 2.22 -10.25
N VAL A 265 -1.46 0.92 -10.49
CA VAL A 265 -1.09 0.38 -11.81
C VAL A 265 -2.16 0.67 -12.87
N SER A 266 -3.44 0.71 -12.50
CA SER A 266 -4.53 1.05 -13.41
C SER A 266 -4.38 2.44 -14.03
N HIS A 267 -3.74 3.39 -13.35
CA HIS A 267 -3.55 4.77 -13.80
C HIS A 267 -2.15 5.04 -14.37
N GLY A 268 -1.31 4.01 -14.55
CA GLY A 268 0.01 4.15 -15.16
C GLY A 268 -0.01 4.75 -16.58
N PHE A 269 -1.14 4.68 -17.28
CA PHE A 269 -1.33 5.29 -18.61
C PHE A 269 -1.23 6.82 -18.59
N GLU A 270 -1.52 7.47 -17.46
CA GLU A 270 -1.45 8.93 -17.33
C GLU A 270 -0.02 9.46 -17.41
N VAL A 271 0.94 8.63 -17.02
CA VAL A 271 2.38 8.94 -16.99
C VAL A 271 3.17 8.13 -18.02
N GLY A 272 2.49 7.41 -18.91
CA GLY A 272 3.14 6.63 -19.98
C GLY A 272 3.87 5.38 -19.51
N ILE A 273 3.49 4.83 -18.35
CA ILE A 273 4.12 3.64 -17.73
C ILE A 273 3.14 2.44 -17.81
N ILE A 274 2.44 2.31 -18.94
CA ILE A 274 1.55 1.16 -19.16
C ILE A 274 2.02 0.35 -20.36
N GLY A 275 2.23 -0.95 -20.16
CA GLY A 275 2.69 -1.89 -21.17
C GLY A 275 2.54 -3.33 -20.70
N GLY A 276 2.70 -4.28 -21.62
CA GLY A 276 2.63 -5.71 -21.31
C GLY A 276 1.30 -6.13 -20.66
N TRP A 277 1.37 -6.86 -19.56
CA TRP A 277 0.18 -7.35 -18.84
C TRP A 277 -0.72 -6.22 -18.33
N ALA A 278 -0.15 -5.16 -17.75
CA ALA A 278 -0.92 -4.05 -17.19
C ALA A 278 -1.76 -3.34 -18.26
N GLY A 279 -1.19 -3.14 -19.46
CA GLY A 279 -1.91 -2.54 -20.59
C GLY A 279 -3.07 -3.40 -21.07
N LYS A 280 -2.87 -4.72 -21.18
CA LYS A 280 -3.94 -5.66 -21.56
C LYS A 280 -5.13 -5.65 -20.59
N CYS A 281 -4.90 -5.25 -19.35
CA CYS A 281 -5.90 -5.26 -18.28
C CYS A 281 -6.59 -3.92 -18.02
N VAL A 282 -6.16 -2.83 -18.68
CA VAL A 282 -6.57 -1.48 -18.32
C VAL A 282 -8.09 -1.26 -18.39
N GLU A 283 -8.77 -1.81 -19.41
CA GLU A 283 -10.22 -1.65 -19.55
C GLU A 283 -10.96 -2.25 -18.36
N TRP A 284 -10.60 -3.47 -17.98
CA TRP A 284 -11.23 -4.13 -16.84
C TRP A 284 -10.94 -3.36 -15.55
N TRP A 285 -9.71 -2.86 -15.38
CA TRP A 285 -9.29 -2.15 -14.17
C TRP A 285 -10.16 -0.91 -13.97
N LEU A 286 -10.31 -0.11 -15.03
CA LEU A 286 -11.12 1.10 -15.02
C LEU A 286 -12.62 0.79 -14.85
N ARG A 287 -13.14 -0.26 -15.48
CA ARG A 287 -14.55 -0.69 -15.31
C ARG A 287 -14.84 -1.10 -13.87
N ARG A 288 -13.98 -1.91 -13.26
CA ARG A 288 -14.10 -2.34 -11.86
C ARG A 288 -14.06 -1.14 -10.91
N GLU A 289 -13.05 -0.28 -11.05
CA GLU A 289 -12.90 0.93 -10.25
C GLU A 289 -14.13 1.83 -10.37
N HIS A 290 -14.62 2.07 -11.60
CA HIS A 290 -15.78 2.90 -11.83
C HIS A 290 -17.06 2.32 -11.21
N GLN A 291 -17.28 1.00 -11.33
CA GLN A 291 -18.42 0.33 -10.69
C GLN A 291 -18.38 0.47 -9.16
N LEU A 292 -17.22 0.24 -8.54
CA LEU A 292 -17.04 0.41 -7.09
C LEU A 292 -17.22 1.87 -6.68
N TRP A 293 -16.75 2.81 -7.50
CA TRP A 293 -16.93 4.23 -7.26
C TRP A 293 -18.41 4.62 -7.25
N LEU A 294 -19.19 4.09 -8.19
CA LEU A 294 -20.64 4.27 -8.25
C LEU A 294 -21.39 3.58 -7.09
N GLU A 295 -20.83 2.51 -6.54
CA GLU A 295 -21.42 1.79 -5.41
C GLU A 295 -21.16 2.51 -4.08
N VAL A 296 -19.93 2.98 -3.87
CA VAL A 296 -19.43 3.40 -2.55
C VAL A 296 -19.48 4.91 -2.33
N VAL A 297 -19.14 5.70 -3.36
CA VAL A 297 -18.95 7.15 -3.20
C VAL A 297 -20.29 7.87 -3.40
N PRO A 298 -20.74 8.71 -2.45
CA PRO A 298 -22.02 9.41 -2.59
C PRO A 298 -22.12 10.28 -3.86
N GLU A 299 -23.32 10.34 -4.45
CA GLU A 299 -23.55 10.99 -5.74
C GLU A 299 -23.14 12.47 -5.77
N ASP A 300 -23.34 13.20 -4.67
CA ASP A 300 -22.96 14.60 -4.53
C ASP A 300 -21.44 14.81 -4.69
N ILE A 301 -20.64 13.93 -4.07
CA ILE A 301 -19.18 13.95 -4.16
C ILE A 301 -18.71 13.55 -5.56
N ARG A 302 -19.36 12.54 -6.15
CA ARG A 302 -19.03 12.09 -7.52
C ARG A 302 -19.23 13.21 -8.53
N LYS A 303 -20.38 13.89 -8.45
CA LYS A 303 -20.72 15.01 -9.32
C LYS A 303 -19.74 16.17 -9.14
N ASP A 304 -19.45 16.57 -7.90
CA ASP A 304 -18.47 17.64 -7.59
C ASP A 304 -17.10 17.35 -8.22
N SER A 305 -16.66 16.10 -8.17
CA SER A 305 -15.35 15.68 -8.70
C SER A 305 -15.29 15.70 -10.23
N ILE A 306 -16.40 15.35 -10.89
CA ILE A 306 -16.54 15.46 -12.35
C ILE A 306 -16.62 16.92 -12.77
N ASP A 307 -17.44 17.73 -12.09
CA ASP A 307 -17.63 19.15 -12.41
C ASP A 307 -16.33 19.95 -12.25
N LYS A 308 -15.48 19.58 -11.29
CA LYS A 308 -14.12 20.14 -11.09
C LYS A 308 -13.08 19.59 -12.08
N GLY A 309 -13.42 18.59 -12.89
CA GLY A 309 -12.49 17.93 -13.82
C GLY A 309 -11.38 17.13 -13.13
N ILE A 310 -11.58 16.74 -11.86
CA ILE A 310 -10.61 15.92 -11.11
C ILE A 310 -10.76 14.45 -11.48
N VAL A 311 -12.02 14.01 -11.62
CA VAL A 311 -12.36 12.68 -12.11
C VAL A 311 -12.90 12.83 -13.53
N PRO A 312 -12.27 12.22 -14.55
CA PRO A 312 -12.77 12.30 -15.91
C PRO A 312 -14.10 11.57 -16.07
N ASN A 313 -14.84 11.92 -17.12
CA ASN A 313 -15.95 11.10 -17.57
C ASN A 313 -15.42 9.69 -17.90
N PHE A 314 -16.12 8.65 -17.44
CA PHE A 314 -15.64 7.27 -17.55
C PHE A 314 -15.38 6.83 -19.01
N GLU A 315 -16.25 7.20 -19.95
CA GLU A 315 -16.08 6.82 -21.36
C GLU A 315 -14.89 7.55 -22.01
N GLU A 316 -14.65 8.80 -21.60
CA GLU A 316 -13.50 9.59 -22.07
C GLU A 316 -12.18 9.05 -21.51
N GLU A 317 -12.16 8.73 -20.22
CA GLU A 317 -11.02 8.10 -19.54
C GLU A 317 -10.68 6.75 -20.15
N LEU A 318 -11.67 5.89 -20.35
CA LEU A 318 -11.47 4.57 -20.94
C LEU A 318 -10.92 4.69 -22.37
N LYS A 319 -11.51 5.58 -23.19
CA LYS A 319 -11.02 5.84 -24.54
C LYS A 319 -9.58 6.36 -24.53
N PHE A 320 -9.25 7.26 -23.61
CA PHE A 320 -7.89 7.78 -23.46
C PHE A 320 -6.92 6.68 -23.05
N ALA A 321 -7.23 5.91 -22.01
CA ALA A 321 -6.40 4.82 -21.52
C ALA A 321 -6.12 3.78 -22.61
N LEU A 322 -7.15 3.34 -23.34
CA LEU A 322 -7.01 2.41 -24.46
C LEU A 322 -6.14 2.97 -25.59
N SER A 323 -6.16 4.29 -25.83
CA SER A 323 -5.28 4.93 -26.82
C SER A 323 -3.80 4.96 -26.41
N LYS A 324 -3.50 4.69 -25.13
CA LYS A 324 -2.15 4.67 -24.57
C LYS A 324 -1.58 3.25 -24.43
N VAL A 325 -2.40 2.22 -24.55
CA VAL A 325 -1.94 0.83 -24.57
C VAL A 325 -1.33 0.56 -25.94
N THR A 326 -0.01 0.39 -25.98
CA THR A 326 0.69 -0.14 -27.15
C THR A 326 0.75 -1.66 -27.08
N ASP A 327 0.53 -2.34 -28.22
CA ASP A 327 0.61 -3.80 -28.35
C ASP A 327 1.98 -4.38 -27.96
#